data_AF-A0A520ZIM8-F1
#
_entry.id   AF-A0A520ZIM8-F1
#
_cell.length_a   1.000
_cell.length_b   1.000
_cell.length_c   1.000
_cell.angle_alpha   90.00
_cell.angle_beta   90.00
_cell.angle_gamma   90.00
#
_symmetry.space_group_name_H-M   'P 1'
#
loop_
_entity.id
_entity.type
_entity.pdbx_description
1 polymer ?
#
loop_
_entity_poly.entity_id
_entity_poly.type
_entity_poly.pdbx_seq_one_letter_code
_entity_poly.pdbx_strand_id
1 'polypeptide(L)'
;MLFKCAHHAPETGTAGHRVTTGDSKIRSVDIHCHLHVPEVDTMVKDVFDLKTEPLMWHASEETRAYQRQHTQDIMPMATDVDVRLSHMDAAGVDIQAVSTAPNHYCYWAEPDLGRDVAQTVNNSLAEMVAGHPDRFVALGTVPLQNPEMAVTELERCVGELGMRGV
;
A
#
# COMPACT_ATOMS: atom_id res chain seq x y z
N MET A 1 -34.46 4.34 -2.38
CA MET A 1 -34.31 2.89 -2.14
C MET A 1 -32.82 2.62 -2.06
N LEU A 2 -32.28 2.48 -0.85
CA LEU A 2 -30.87 2.16 -0.62
C LEU A 2 -30.70 0.64 -0.69
N PHE A 3 -29.69 0.17 -1.41
CA PHE A 3 -29.38 -1.25 -1.53
C PHE A 3 -29.11 -1.83 -0.14
N LYS A 4 -29.82 -2.90 0.24
CA LYS A 4 -29.45 -3.73 1.40
C LYS A 4 -28.25 -4.56 0.97
N CYS A 5 -27.08 -4.31 1.54
CA CYS A 5 -25.97 -5.27 1.50
C CYS A 5 -26.47 -6.56 2.15
N ALA A 6 -26.64 -7.62 1.36
CA ALA A 6 -26.96 -8.92 1.91
C ALA A 6 -25.68 -9.49 2.53
N HIS A 7 -25.74 -9.84 3.81
CA HIS A 7 -24.71 -10.58 4.56
C HIS A 7 -24.57 -12.04 4.06
N HIS A 8 -24.56 -12.26 2.75
CA HIS A 8 -24.27 -13.55 2.13
C HIS A 8 -22.80 -13.64 1.68
N ALA A 9 -21.87 -13.10 2.48
CA ALA A 9 -20.54 -13.66 2.45
C ALA A 9 -20.69 -15.08 3.02
N PRO A 10 -20.33 -16.14 2.28
CA PRO A 10 -20.47 -17.50 2.79
C PRO A 10 -19.72 -17.61 4.13
N GLU A 11 -20.46 -17.90 5.21
CA GLU A 11 -19.89 -18.43 6.44
C GLU A 11 -19.32 -19.80 6.08
N THR A 12 -18.01 -19.85 5.77
CA THR A 12 -17.08 -20.97 6.00
C THR A 12 -15.88 -20.87 5.06
N GLY A 13 -14.69 -20.65 5.63
CA GLY A 13 -13.46 -21.36 5.30
C GLY A 13 -12.99 -21.53 3.85
N THR A 14 -13.47 -20.77 2.87
CA THR A 14 -12.97 -20.89 1.51
C THR A 14 -11.94 -19.80 1.22
N ALA A 15 -10.70 -20.25 1.03
CA ALA A 15 -9.71 -19.49 0.28
C ALA A 15 -10.37 -18.92 -0.99
N GLY A 16 -10.05 -17.68 -1.35
CA GLY A 16 -10.63 -16.99 -2.50
C GLY A 16 -10.54 -17.87 -3.74
N HIS A 17 -11.70 -18.09 -4.37
CA HIS A 17 -11.79 -18.98 -5.50
C HIS A 17 -11.28 -18.28 -6.75
N ARG A 18 -10.27 -18.87 -7.41
CA ARG A 18 -9.90 -18.46 -8.77
C ARG A 18 -11.12 -18.54 -9.67
N VAL A 19 -11.46 -17.42 -10.29
CA VAL A 19 -12.60 -17.33 -11.22
C VAL A 19 -12.20 -17.95 -12.56
N THR A 20 -13.03 -18.86 -13.07
CA THR A 20 -12.83 -19.49 -14.39
C THR A 20 -14.00 -19.15 -15.32
N THR A 21 -13.72 -18.81 -16.58
CA THR A 21 -14.73 -18.69 -17.64
C THR A 21 -14.51 -19.78 -18.67
N GLY A 22 -15.28 -20.87 -18.56
CA GLY A 22 -15.02 -22.09 -19.34
C GLY A 22 -13.64 -22.67 -18.99
N ASP A 23 -12.85 -22.99 -20.02
CA ASP A 23 -11.49 -23.52 -19.85
C ASP A 23 -10.40 -22.44 -19.64
N SER A 24 -10.78 -21.15 -19.68
CA SER A 24 -9.83 -20.03 -19.55
C SER A 24 -9.60 -19.64 -18.09
N LYS A 25 -8.32 -19.57 -17.70
CA LYS A 25 -7.91 -18.98 -16.41
C LYS A 25 -8.04 -17.46 -16.49
N ILE A 26 -8.89 -16.87 -15.66
CA ILE A 26 -8.95 -15.42 -15.49
C ILE A 26 -7.92 -15.02 -14.45
N ARG A 27 -7.15 -13.95 -14.72
CA ARG A 27 -6.27 -13.35 -13.72
C ARG A 27 -7.05 -12.39 -12.85
N SER A 28 -7.03 -12.62 -11.54
CA SER A 28 -7.50 -11.67 -10.54
C SER A 28 -6.42 -10.63 -10.27
N VAL A 29 -6.77 -9.36 -10.43
CA VAL A 29 -5.85 -8.22 -10.20
C VAL A 29 -6.44 -7.34 -9.12
N ASP A 30 -5.69 -7.19 -8.03
CA ASP A 30 -5.98 -6.22 -6.97
C ASP A 30 -5.16 -4.96 -7.23
N ILE A 31 -5.84 -3.82 -7.32
CA ILE A 31 -5.23 -2.51 -7.60
C ILE A 31 -5.22 -1.57 -6.40
N HIS A 32 -5.61 -2.05 -5.22
CA HIS A 32 -5.67 -1.23 -4.01
C HIS A 32 -5.02 -1.98 -2.84
N CYS A 33 -3.71 -1.92 -2.80
CA CYS A 33 -2.92 -2.46 -1.71
C CYS A 33 -1.68 -1.59 -1.46
N HIS A 34 -1.11 -1.71 -0.26
CA HIS A 34 -0.09 -0.77 0.22
C HIS A 34 1.14 -1.48 0.76
N LEU A 35 2.34 -0.94 0.48
CA LEU A 35 3.60 -1.33 1.11
C LEU A 35 3.96 -0.35 2.23
N HIS A 36 4.20 -0.87 3.43
CA HIS A 36 4.77 -0.13 4.54
C HIS A 36 6.29 -0.35 4.57
N VAL A 37 7.06 0.74 4.58
CA VAL A 37 8.53 0.73 4.60
C VAL A 37 9.03 1.25 5.96
N PRO A 38 9.49 0.38 6.88
CA PRO A 38 9.89 0.79 8.24
C PRO A 38 11.04 1.82 8.30
N GLU A 39 11.85 1.89 7.24
CA GLU A 39 12.88 2.92 7.12
C GLU A 39 12.27 4.33 7.11
N VAL A 40 11.11 4.51 6.48
CA VAL A 40 10.43 5.82 6.44
C VAL A 40 9.99 6.26 7.83
N ASP A 41 9.47 5.36 8.66
CA ASP A 41 9.16 5.65 10.07
C ASP A 41 10.41 6.19 10.81
N THR A 42 11.58 5.61 10.50
CA THR A 42 12.85 6.03 11.09
C THR A 42 13.29 7.41 10.58
N MET A 43 13.08 7.71 9.30
CA MET A 43 13.41 9.01 8.69
C MET A 43 12.62 10.16 9.32
N VAL A 44 11.36 9.91 9.68
CA VAL A 44 10.45 10.97 10.14
C VAL A 44 10.26 11.02 11.66
N LYS A 45 10.81 10.08 12.42
CA LYS A 45 10.57 9.91 13.86
C LYS A 45 10.76 11.18 14.71
N ASP A 46 11.70 12.04 14.33
CA ASP A 46 12.10 13.23 15.10
C ASP A 46 11.28 14.49 14.71
N VAL A 47 10.52 14.41 13.62
CA VAL A 47 9.71 15.52 13.08
C VAL A 47 8.21 15.18 12.99
N PHE A 48 7.84 13.91 13.09
CA PHE A 48 6.46 13.44 13.10
C PHE A 48 5.88 13.44 14.52
N ASP A 49 4.73 14.12 14.71
CA ASP A 49 3.96 14.05 15.95
C ASP A 49 2.62 13.37 15.73
N LEU A 50 2.50 12.13 16.21
CA LEU A 50 1.29 11.32 16.16
C LEU A 50 0.07 12.02 16.81
N LYS A 51 0.29 12.94 17.76
CA LYS A 51 -0.80 13.68 18.41
C LYS A 51 -1.42 14.73 17.50
N THR A 52 -0.68 15.18 16.50
CA THR A 52 -1.12 16.18 15.51
C THR A 52 -1.67 15.55 14.23
N GLU A 53 -1.45 14.25 14.03
CA GLU A 53 -1.97 13.51 12.89
C GLU A 53 -3.51 13.53 12.88
N PRO A 54 -4.18 14.10 11.85
CA PRO A 54 -5.63 14.28 11.84
C PRO A 54 -6.43 13.00 12.12
N LEU A 55 -5.93 11.85 11.63
CA LEU A 55 -6.56 10.55 11.88
C LEU A 55 -6.60 10.19 13.37
N MET A 56 -5.58 10.60 14.13
CA MET A 56 -5.44 10.30 15.56
C MET A 56 -6.04 11.38 16.45
N TRP A 57 -5.90 12.64 16.05
CA TRP A 57 -6.44 13.80 16.76
C TRP A 57 -7.97 13.74 16.81
N HIS A 58 -8.63 13.51 15.68
CA HIS A 58 -10.09 13.51 15.62
C HIS A 58 -10.74 12.18 16.03
N ALA A 59 -9.96 11.14 16.28
CA ALA A 59 -10.47 9.83 16.69
C ALA A 59 -10.98 9.83 18.14
N SER A 60 -12.05 9.07 18.40
CA SER A 60 -12.43 8.71 19.77
C SER A 60 -11.43 7.68 20.34
N GLU A 61 -11.47 7.43 21.65
CA GLU A 61 -10.63 6.37 22.22
C GLU A 61 -10.99 4.99 21.70
N GLU A 62 -12.27 4.74 21.43
CA GLU A 62 -12.74 3.51 20.81
C GLU A 62 -12.15 3.33 19.41
N THR A 63 -12.19 4.38 18.57
CA THR A 63 -11.58 4.36 17.23
C THR A 63 -10.08 4.11 17.31
N ARG A 64 -9.37 4.80 18.22
CA ARG A 64 -7.93 4.59 18.41
C ARG A 64 -7.61 3.16 18.87
N ALA A 65 -8.40 2.60 19.78
CA ALA A 65 -8.22 1.22 20.25
C ALA A 65 -8.39 0.21 19.10
N TYR A 66 -9.44 0.38 18.29
CA TYR A 66 -9.65 -0.44 17.09
C TYR A 66 -8.50 -0.31 16.09
N GLN A 67 -8.07 0.92 15.78
CA GLN A 67 -6.97 1.18 14.85
C GLN A 67 -5.65 0.56 15.31
N ARG A 68 -5.34 0.60 16.61
CA ARG A 68 -4.15 -0.06 17.17
C ARG A 68 -4.18 -1.56 16.91
N GLN A 69 -5.30 -2.21 17.20
CA GLN A 69 -5.44 -3.65 16.94
C GLN A 69 -5.38 -3.96 15.45
N HIS A 70 -6.15 -3.23 14.64
CA HIS A 70 -6.19 -3.45 13.20
C HIS A 70 -4.81 -3.27 12.55
N THR A 71 -4.05 -2.25 12.97
CA THR A 71 -2.68 -2.02 12.50
C THR A 71 -1.78 -3.21 12.83
N GLN A 72 -1.86 -3.76 14.04
CA GLN A 72 -1.10 -4.95 14.42
C GLN A 72 -1.45 -6.16 13.57
N ASP A 73 -2.74 -6.34 13.25
CA ASP A 73 -3.22 -7.47 12.46
C ASP A 73 -2.75 -7.40 10.99
N ILE A 74 -2.67 -6.19 10.41
CA ILE A 74 -2.35 -6.02 8.99
C ILE A 74 -0.87 -5.76 8.69
N MET A 75 -0.10 -5.27 9.66
CA MET A 75 1.29 -4.84 9.44
C MET A 75 2.18 -5.93 8.82
N PRO A 76 2.07 -7.23 9.18
CA PRO A 76 2.85 -8.28 8.52
C PRO A 76 2.59 -8.35 7.01
N MET A 77 1.33 -8.25 6.55
CA MET A 77 1.01 -8.22 5.11
C MET A 77 1.53 -6.95 4.41
N ALA A 78 1.65 -5.85 5.16
CA ALA A 78 2.15 -4.58 4.65
C ALA A 78 3.68 -4.51 4.58
N THR A 79 4.42 -5.37 5.29
CA THR A 79 5.89 -5.28 5.44
C THR A 79 6.64 -6.54 4.99
N ASP A 80 6.02 -7.70 5.05
CA ASP A 80 6.62 -9.01 4.72
C ASP A 80 6.01 -9.55 3.42
N VAL A 81 6.87 -9.73 2.42
CA VAL A 81 6.47 -10.17 1.08
C VAL A 81 5.99 -11.62 1.08
N ASP A 82 6.58 -12.50 1.89
CA ASP A 82 6.19 -13.91 1.93
C ASP A 82 4.81 -14.06 2.60
N VAL A 83 4.57 -13.31 3.68
CA VAL A 83 3.25 -13.25 4.33
C VAL A 83 2.22 -12.71 3.35
N ARG A 84 2.53 -11.63 2.63
CA ARG A 84 1.64 -11.10 1.59
C ARG A 84 1.31 -12.12 0.51
N LEU A 85 2.32 -12.80 -0.05
CA LEU A 85 2.11 -13.80 -1.11
C LEU A 85 1.23 -14.94 -0.63
N SER A 86 1.44 -15.44 0.60
CA SER A 86 0.58 -16.45 1.20
C SER A 86 -0.87 -15.97 1.32
N HIS A 87 -1.09 -14.70 1.68
CA HIS A 87 -2.43 -14.11 1.76
C HIS A 87 -3.05 -13.88 0.39
N MET A 88 -2.29 -13.46 -0.61
CA MET A 88 -2.75 -13.34 -2.00
C MET A 88 -3.19 -14.70 -2.54
N ASP A 89 -2.40 -15.75 -2.32
CA ASP A 89 -2.72 -17.11 -2.74
C ASP A 89 -3.99 -17.62 -2.06
N ALA A 90 -4.10 -17.39 -0.75
CA ALA A 90 -5.29 -17.70 0.03
C ALA A 90 -6.51 -16.88 -0.38
N ALA A 91 -6.35 -15.69 -0.94
CA ALA A 91 -7.43 -14.82 -1.42
C ALA A 91 -7.73 -15.01 -2.92
N GLY A 92 -6.98 -15.87 -3.64
CA GLY A 92 -7.13 -16.04 -5.08
C GLY A 92 -6.75 -14.80 -5.90
N VAL A 93 -5.82 -13.97 -5.38
CA VAL A 93 -5.29 -12.77 -6.05
C VAL A 93 -4.01 -13.15 -6.80
N ASP A 94 -4.04 -13.05 -8.14
CA ASP A 94 -2.90 -13.42 -8.96
C ASP A 94 -1.84 -12.30 -8.98
N ILE A 95 -2.28 -11.05 -9.14
CA ILE A 95 -1.40 -9.87 -9.25
C ILE A 95 -1.89 -8.76 -8.32
N GLN A 96 -0.95 -8.06 -7.67
CA GLN A 96 -1.21 -6.82 -6.94
C GLN A 96 -0.50 -5.63 -7.60
N ALA A 97 -1.22 -4.53 -7.83
CA ALA A 97 -0.61 -3.22 -8.05
C ALA A 97 -0.42 -2.54 -6.69
N VAL A 98 0.81 -2.53 -6.21
CA VAL A 98 1.19 -2.09 -4.87
C VAL A 98 1.57 -0.61 -4.90
N SER A 99 1.00 0.15 -3.99
CA SER A 99 1.27 1.58 -3.81
C SER A 99 1.87 1.88 -2.44
N THR A 100 2.27 3.13 -2.20
CA THR A 100 2.74 3.57 -0.89
C THR A 100 1.67 3.40 0.21
N ALA A 101 2.09 3.10 1.44
CA ALA A 101 1.20 3.21 2.59
C ALA A 101 0.85 4.69 2.87
N PRO A 102 -0.41 5.02 3.21
CA PRO A 102 -0.83 6.41 3.36
C PRO A 102 -0.01 7.24 4.36
N ASN A 103 0.51 6.63 5.42
CA ASN A 103 1.37 7.27 6.41
C ASN A 103 2.75 7.70 5.86
N HIS A 104 3.17 7.17 4.69
CA HIS A 104 4.45 7.50 4.06
C HIS A 104 4.36 8.60 3.00
N TYR A 105 3.20 9.23 2.78
CA TYR A 105 3.13 10.37 1.86
C TYR A 105 3.91 11.58 2.38
N CYS A 106 3.91 11.81 3.70
CA CYS A 106 4.68 12.85 4.37
C CYS A 106 4.58 14.25 3.73
N TYR A 107 3.43 14.62 3.14
CA TYR A 107 3.24 15.93 2.49
C TYR A 107 3.29 17.13 3.44
N TRP A 108 3.27 16.88 4.74
CA TRP A 108 3.48 17.88 5.80
C TRP A 108 4.97 18.20 6.03
N ALA A 109 5.88 17.37 5.54
CA ALA A 109 7.31 17.53 5.74
C ALA A 109 7.91 18.60 4.83
N GLU A 110 9.10 19.09 5.19
CA GLU A 110 9.91 19.93 4.30
C GLU A 110 10.16 19.23 2.96
N PRO A 111 10.23 19.96 1.83
CA PRO A 111 10.32 19.39 0.49
C PRO A 111 11.42 18.35 0.30
N ASP A 112 12.63 18.62 0.81
CA ASP A 112 13.76 17.70 0.70
C ASP A 112 13.51 16.38 1.43
N LEU A 113 12.97 16.44 2.65
CA LEU A 113 12.63 15.24 3.42
C LEU A 113 11.56 14.42 2.69
N GLY A 114 10.50 15.05 2.19
CA GLY A 114 9.46 14.30 1.49
C GLY A 114 9.92 13.75 0.13
N ARG A 115 10.86 14.40 -0.57
CA ARG A 115 11.54 13.80 -1.73
C ARG A 115 12.28 12.53 -1.31
N ASP A 116 13.08 12.61 -0.26
CA ASP A 116 13.90 11.47 0.19
C ASP A 116 13.00 10.31 0.65
N VAL A 117 11.89 10.61 1.33
CA VAL A 117 10.86 9.62 1.69
C VAL A 117 10.26 8.98 0.43
N ALA A 118 9.81 9.78 -0.55
CA ALA A 118 9.23 9.26 -1.78
C ALA A 118 10.21 8.33 -2.51
N GLN A 119 11.48 8.71 -2.62
CA GLN A 119 12.52 7.89 -3.24
C GLN A 119 12.75 6.58 -2.50
N THR A 120 12.75 6.61 -1.16
CA THR A 120 12.93 5.43 -0.31
C THR A 120 11.79 4.43 -0.51
N VAL A 121 10.54 4.92 -0.52
CA VAL A 121 9.37 4.10 -0.81
C VAL A 121 9.43 3.52 -2.23
N ASN A 122 9.74 4.35 -3.21
CA ASN A 122 9.74 3.94 -4.61
C ASN A 122 10.82 2.89 -4.90
N ASN A 123 12.00 3.02 -4.27
CA ASN A 123 13.06 2.02 -4.38
C ASN A 123 12.62 0.70 -3.72
N SER A 124 11.98 0.74 -2.56
CA SER A 124 11.45 -0.46 -1.88
C SER A 124 10.37 -1.17 -2.72
N LEU A 125 9.48 -0.41 -3.37
CA LEU A 125 8.49 -0.94 -4.31
C LEU A 125 9.16 -1.58 -5.53
N ALA A 126 10.19 -0.94 -6.10
CA ALA A 126 10.93 -1.47 -7.22
C ALA A 126 11.66 -2.78 -6.88
N GLU A 127 12.26 -2.86 -5.69
CA GLU A 127 12.89 -4.09 -5.17
C GLU A 127 11.88 -5.22 -4.99
N MET A 128 10.71 -4.93 -4.40
CA MET A 128 9.62 -5.89 -4.25
C MET A 128 9.14 -6.43 -5.61
N VAL A 129 8.96 -5.55 -6.60
CA VAL A 129 8.58 -5.95 -7.96
C VAL A 129 9.68 -6.77 -8.63
N ALA A 130 10.95 -6.41 -8.45
CA ALA A 130 12.08 -7.16 -9.01
C ALA A 130 12.19 -8.57 -8.42
N GLY A 131 11.81 -8.76 -7.15
CA GLY A 131 11.77 -10.06 -6.49
C GLY A 131 10.66 -10.99 -7.00
N HIS A 132 9.49 -10.44 -7.36
CA HIS A 132 8.33 -11.21 -7.82
C HIS A 132 7.57 -10.53 -8.98
N PRO A 133 8.20 -10.40 -10.16
CA PRO A 133 7.66 -9.61 -11.28
C PRO A 133 6.40 -10.23 -11.91
N ASP A 134 6.11 -11.50 -11.61
CA ASP A 134 4.88 -12.20 -12.03
C ASP A 134 3.72 -11.99 -11.06
N ARG A 135 3.97 -11.43 -9.87
CA ARG A 135 2.99 -11.20 -8.79
C ARG A 135 2.73 -9.73 -8.51
N PHE A 136 3.68 -8.85 -8.80
CA PHE A 136 3.59 -7.44 -8.43
C PHE A 136 3.82 -6.47 -9.58
N VAL A 137 3.13 -5.35 -9.48
CA VAL A 137 3.37 -4.12 -10.23
C VAL A 137 3.39 -2.97 -9.22
N ALA A 138 4.23 -1.96 -9.43
CA ALA A 138 4.31 -0.81 -8.54
C ALA A 138 3.59 0.42 -9.11
N LEU A 139 2.94 1.16 -8.20
CA LEU A 139 2.50 2.53 -8.36
C LEU A 139 3.36 3.40 -7.44
N GLY A 140 4.07 4.37 -8.01
CA GLY A 140 4.99 5.23 -7.27
C GLY A 140 4.29 6.25 -6.39
N THR A 141 5.07 6.94 -5.57
CA THR A 141 4.64 8.14 -4.86
C THR A 141 5.55 9.32 -5.19
N VAL A 142 5.06 10.55 -5.04
CA VAL A 142 5.78 11.76 -5.43
C VAL A 142 5.63 12.83 -4.35
N PRO A 143 6.63 13.69 -4.10
CA PRO A 143 6.58 14.72 -3.07
C PRO A 143 5.68 15.91 -3.49
N LEU A 144 4.35 15.78 -3.34
CA LEU A 144 3.36 16.74 -3.84
C LEU A 144 3.44 18.15 -3.22
N GLN A 145 4.13 18.32 -2.10
CA GLN A 145 4.42 19.63 -1.51
C GLN A 145 5.39 20.48 -2.36
N ASN A 146 6.10 19.88 -3.33
CA ASN A 146 6.92 20.60 -4.30
C ASN A 146 6.69 20.06 -5.73
N PRO A 147 6.01 20.82 -6.62
CA PRO A 147 5.67 20.37 -7.96
C PRO A 147 6.86 19.98 -8.84
N GLU A 148 7.98 20.69 -8.76
CA GLU A 148 9.18 20.40 -9.59
C GLU A 148 9.81 19.07 -9.17
N MET A 149 9.93 18.83 -7.86
CA MET A 149 10.40 17.55 -7.33
C MET A 149 9.41 16.43 -7.63
N ALA A 150 8.10 16.69 -7.57
CA ALA A 150 7.08 15.69 -7.89
C ALA A 150 7.14 15.24 -9.35
N VAL A 151 7.32 16.16 -10.30
CA VAL A 151 7.50 15.83 -11.72
C VAL A 151 8.78 15.05 -11.94
N THR A 152 9.89 15.48 -11.32
CA THR A 152 11.19 14.78 -11.42
C THR A 152 11.07 13.33 -10.93
N GLU A 153 10.43 13.11 -9.79
CA GLU A 153 10.25 11.77 -9.24
C GLU A 153 9.26 10.92 -10.04
N LEU A 154 8.19 11.53 -10.60
CA LEU A 154 7.29 10.84 -11.52
C LEU A 154 8.03 10.31 -12.76
N GLU A 155 8.88 11.14 -13.37
CA GLU A 155 9.71 10.75 -14.51
C GLU A 155 10.63 9.58 -14.16
N ARG A 156 11.25 9.61 -12.97
CA ARG A 156 12.07 8.50 -12.45
C ARG A 156 11.26 7.22 -12.23
N CYS A 157 10.10 7.32 -11.58
CA CYS A 157 9.21 6.18 -11.31
C CYS A 157 8.82 5.43 -12.60
N VAL A 158 8.38 6.15 -13.62
CA VAL A 158 7.90 5.55 -14.87
C VAL A 158 9.06 5.17 -15.79
N GLY A 159 10.04 6.07 -15.95
CA GLY A 159 11.13 5.94 -16.92
C GLY A 159 12.26 5.01 -16.48
N GLU A 160 12.61 5.02 -15.19
CA GLU A 160 13.76 4.28 -14.67
C GLU A 160 13.33 3.04 -13.85
N LEU A 161 12.32 3.18 -12.99
CA LEU A 161 11.87 2.09 -12.11
C LEU A 161 10.80 1.19 -12.73
N GLY A 162 10.27 1.53 -13.90
CA GLY A 162 9.28 0.73 -14.62
C GLY A 162 7.90 0.67 -13.97
N MET A 163 7.58 1.62 -13.08
CA MET A 163 6.28 1.72 -12.42
C MET A 163 5.16 2.01 -13.44
N ARG A 164 3.92 1.60 -13.13
CA ARG A 164 2.78 1.73 -14.04
C ARG A 164 1.88 2.94 -13.76
N GLY A 165 2.24 3.75 -12.77
CA GLY A 165 1.52 4.96 -12.39
C GLY A 165 2.04 5.53 -11.08
N VAL A 166 1.33 6.53 -10.58
CA VAL A 166 1.44 7.14 -9.24
C VAL A 166 0.05 7.36 -8.66
#